data_AF-A0A7C4TM58-F1
#
_entry.id   AF-A0A7C4TM58-F1
#
_cell.length_a   1.000
_cell.length_b   1.000
_cell.length_c   1.000
_cell.angle_alpha   90.00
_cell.angle_beta   90.00
_cell.angle_gamma   90.00
#
_symmetry.space_group_name_H-M   'P 1'
#
loop_
_entity.id
_entity.type
_entity.pdbx_description
1 polymer ?
#
loop_
_entity_poly.entity_id
_entity_poly.type
_entity_poly.pdbx_seq_one_letter_code
_entity_poly.pdbx_strand_id
1 'polypeptide(L)' 'MRKFLVCPVCYSKNVELEAGGVSGKFQCKDCGYVGSFILEMTEGEHAEVLKAKEKTYEEKKP' A
#
# COMPACT_ATOMS: atom_id res chain seq x y z
N MET A 1 -6.35 8.94 -15.93
CA MET A 1 -5.75 9.06 -14.58
C MET A 1 -4.77 7.90 -14.41
N ARG A 2 -3.57 8.15 -13.88
CA ARG A 2 -2.54 7.11 -13.70
C ARG A 2 -2.82 6.36 -12.39
N LYS A 3 -2.83 5.02 -12.46
CA LYS A 3 -2.92 4.15 -11.27
C LYS A 3 -1.53 3.66 -10.88
N PHE A 4 -1.36 3.33 -9.61
CA PHE A 4 -0.13 2.76 -9.07
C PHE A 4 -0.44 1.71 -8.00
N LEU A 5 0.56 0.89 -7.72
CA LEU A 5 0.49 -0.20 -6.77
C LEU A 5 0.78 0.30 -5.36
N VAL A 6 -0.02 -0.17 -4.40
CA VAL A 6 0.02 0.24 -3.00
C VAL A 6 -0.04 -0.99 -2.11
N CYS A 7 0.81 -1.03 -1.10
CA CYS A 7 0.84 -2.09 -0.11
C CYS A 7 -0.50 -2.13 0.68
N PRO A 8 -1.17 -3.29 0.78
CA PRO A 8 -2.45 -3.39 1.50
C PRO A 8 -2.32 -3.27 3.03
N VAL A 9 -1.10 -3.36 3.57
CA VAL A 9 -0.85 -3.32 5.01
C VAL A 9 -0.52 -1.91 5.47
N CYS A 10 0.53 -1.31 4.92
CA CYS A 10 1.03 -0.01 5.33
C CYS A 10 0.63 1.15 4.40
N TYR A 11 0.02 0.87 3.25
CA TYR A 11 -0.33 1.85 2.21
C TYR A 11 0.87 2.59 1.60
N SER A 12 2.06 2.00 1.70
CA SER A 12 3.23 2.48 0.97
C SER A 12 3.13 2.20 -0.53
N LYS A 13 3.69 3.10 -1.33
CA LYS A 13 3.94 2.93 -2.77
C LYS A 13 5.24 2.17 -3.08
N ASN A 14 6.04 1.87 -2.06
CA ASN A 14 7.33 1.18 -2.17
C ASN A 14 7.12 -0.35 -2.24
N VAL A 15 6.58 -0.80 -3.38
CA VAL A 15 6.26 -2.20 -3.67
C VAL A 15 6.90 -2.65 -4.98
N GLU A 16 7.48 -3.84 -4.96
CA GLU A 16 8.18 -4.43 -6.10
C GLU A 16 7.69 -5.86 -6.34
N LEU A 17 7.87 -6.36 -7.56
CA LEU A 17 7.63 -7.77 -7.85
C LEU A 17 8.73 -8.63 -7.22
N GLU A 18 8.30 -9.62 -6.45
CA GLU A 18 9.19 -10.59 -5.82
C GLU A 18 9.76 -11.54 -6.90
N ALA A 19 11.05 -11.91 -6.77
CA ALA A 19 11.79 -12.68 -7.77
C ALA A 19 11.62 -12.20 -9.23
N GLY A 20 11.51 -10.90 -9.46
CA GLY A 20 11.31 -10.34 -10.81
C GLY A 20 9.96 -10.70 -11.45
N GLY A 21 8.98 -11.13 -10.65
CA GLY A 21 7.62 -11.45 -11.11
C GLY A 21 7.37 -12.94 -11.36
N VAL A 22 8.37 -13.81 -11.22
CA VAL A 22 8.21 -15.26 -11.41
C VAL A 22 7.20 -15.86 -10.43
N SER A 23 7.19 -15.39 -9.18
CA SER A 23 6.26 -15.88 -8.16
C SER A 23 4.86 -15.25 -8.25
N GLY A 24 4.67 -14.20 -9.04
CA GLY A 24 3.43 -13.41 -9.07
C GLY A 24 3.10 -12.74 -7.73
N LYS A 25 4.10 -12.55 -6.87
CA LYS A 25 3.95 -11.88 -5.56
C LYS A 25 4.58 -10.50 -5.60
N PHE A 26 4.08 -9.63 -4.75
CA PHE A 26 4.63 -8.32 -4.47
C PHE A 26 5.32 -8.34 -3.10
N GLN A 27 6.45 -7.64 -3.00
CA GLN A 27 7.14 -7.35 -1.75
C GLN A 27 7.06 -5.85 -1.46
N CYS A 28 6.58 -5.48 -0.27
CA CYS A 28 6.70 -4.12 0.24
C CYS A 28 8.03 -3.94 0.97
N LYS A 29 8.81 -2.93 0.60
CA LYS A 29 10.11 -2.64 1.22
C LYS A 29 10.02 -1.89 2.55
N ASP A 30 8.86 -1.31 2.87
CA ASP A 30 8.68 -0.53 4.09
C ASP A 30 8.14 -1.34 5.27
N CYS A 31 7.23 -2.30 5.03
CA CYS A 31 6.65 -3.12 6.10
C CYS A 31 6.93 -4.63 5.99
N GLY A 32 7.58 -5.07 4.91
CA GLY A 32 7.92 -6.48 4.69
C GLY A 32 6.77 -7.36 4.21
N TYR A 33 5.61 -6.80 3.86
CA TYR A 33 4.50 -7.57 3.25
C TYR A 33 4.99 -8.32 2.00
N VAL A 34 4.69 -9.63 1.92
CA VAL A 34 4.92 -10.46 0.72
C VAL A 34 3.64 -11.21 0.38
N GLY A 35 3.08 -10.98 -0.81
CA GLY A 35 1.85 -11.64 -1.23
C GLY A 35 1.37 -11.24 -2.61
N SER A 36 0.45 -12.01 -3.16
CA SER A 36 -0.11 -11.77 -4.50
C SER A 36 -1.21 -10.70 -4.51
N PHE A 37 -1.74 -10.32 -3.35
CA PHE A 37 -2.73 -9.26 -3.24
C PHE A 37 -2.05 -7.88 -3.17
N ILE A 38 -2.44 -6.95 -4.03
CA ILE A 38 -1.92 -5.58 -4.06
C ILE A 38 -3.06 -4.62 -4.36
N LEU A 39 -3.01 -3.41 -3.80
CA LEU A 39 -4.00 -2.38 -4.08
C LEU A 39 -3.56 -1.60 -5.32
N GLU A 40 -4.49 -1.36 -6.23
CA GLU A 40 -4.26 -0.52 -7.40
C GLU A 40 -5.14 0.72 -7.27
N MET A 41 -4.52 1.89 -7.05
CA MET A 41 -5.22 3.11 -6.67
C MET A 41 -4.76 4.30 -7.52
N THR A 42 -5.63 5.29 -7.67
CA THR A 42 -5.26 6.63 -8.16
C THR A 42 -4.66 7.48 -7.05
N GLU A 43 -4.04 8.61 -7.42
CA GLU A 43 -3.48 9.55 -6.44
C GLU A 43 -4.54 10.10 -5.48
N GLY A 44 -5.76 10.33 -5.98
CA GLY A 44 -6.89 10.78 -5.17
C GLY A 44 -7.29 9.74 -4.11
N GLU A 45 -7.55 8.51 -4.55
CA GLU A 45 -7.93 7.41 -3.66
C GLU A 45 -6.87 7.13 -2.58
N HIS A 46 -5.58 7.16 -2.95
CA HIS A 46 -4.49 6.97 -1.99
C HIS A 46 -4.45 8.08 -0.94
N ALA A 47 -4.62 9.34 -1.35
CA ALA A 47 -4.63 10.48 -0.44
C ALA A 47 -5.81 10.42 0.54
N GLU A 48 -6.99 9.98 0.10
CA GLU A 48 -8.16 9.82 0.97
C GLU A 48 -7.94 8.75 2.04
N VAL A 49 -7.35 7.63 1.66
CA VAL A 49 -7.04 6.54 2.61
C VAL A 49 -6.03 6.99 3.66
N LEU A 50 -4.97 7.70 3.26
CA LEU A 50 -3.98 8.21 4.21
C LEU A 50 -4.62 9.18 5.22
N LYS A 51 -5.43 10.13 4.75
CA LYS A 51 -6.19 11.05 5.61
C LYS A 51 -7.11 10.32 6.58
N ALA A 52 -7.76 9.24 6.13
CA ALA A 52 -8.63 8.43 6.99
C ALA A 52 -7.83 7.69 8.07
N LYS A 53 -6.63 7.17 7.76
CA LYS A 53 -5.73 6.51 8.73
C LYS A 53 -5.20 7.47 9.79
N GLU A 54 -4.84 8.70 9.40
CA GLU A 54 -4.37 9.73 10.33
C GLU A 54 -5.47 10.12 11.33
N LYS A 55 -6.70 10.34 10.85
CA LYS A 55 -7.85 10.64 11.71
C LYS A 55 -8.13 9.52 12.72
N THR A 56 -8.15 8.26 12.26
CA THR A 56 -8.36 7.11 13.15
C THR A 56 -7.24 6.93 14.17
N TYR A 57 -6.02 7.40 13.89
CA TYR A 57 -4.93 7.41 14.86
C TYR A 57 -5.10 8.54 15.89
N GLU A 58 -5.45 9.76 15.47
CA GLU A 58 -5.69 10.90 16.37
C GLU A 58 -6.89 10.67 17.29
N GLU A 59 -7.98 10.07 16.79
CA GLU A 59 -9.17 9.72 17.59
C GLU A 59 -8.93 8.61 18.62
N LYS A 60 -7.88 7.81 18.44
CA LYS A 60 -7.48 6.72 19.36
C LYS A 60 -6.35 7.11 20.31
N LYS A 61 -5.91 8.37 20.28
CA LYS A 61 -4.90 8.89 21.20
C LYS A 61 -5.51 8.97 22.62
N PRO A 62 -4.94 8.27 23.62
CA PRO A 62 -5.45 8.29 25.00
C PRO A 62 -5.35 9.66 25.66
#